data_AF-A0A2K8Z8V2-F1
#
_entry.id   AF-A0A2K8Z8V2-F1
#
_cell.length_a   1.000
_cell.length_b   1.000
_cell.length_c   1.000
_cell.angle_alpha   90.00
_cell.angle_beta   90.00
_cell.angle_gamma   90.00
#
_symmetry.space_group_name_H-M   'P 1'
#
loop_
_entity.id
_entity.type
_entity.pdbx_description
1 polymer ?
#
loop_
_entity_poly.entity_id
_entity_poly.type
_entity_poly.pdbx_seq_one_letter_code
_entity_poly.pdbx_strand_id
1 'polypeptide(L)'
;MTPASKILRNTGNYNPAYRGELRQIDEHRANREEIIGLALCSYGHLIQIMTTFRLDYLGMLIYQAYDQQNPRNSLVANICLLNGDTYCPFQRLANGTFQQLLVEGSQ
;
A
#
# COMPACT_ATOMS: atom_id res chain seq x y z
N MET A 1 -9.90 -32.17 -21.42
CA MET A 1 -10.54 -31.58 -20.24
C MET A 1 -9.72 -30.37 -19.82
N THR A 2 -10.17 -29.16 -20.13
CA THR A 2 -9.51 -27.90 -19.74
C THR A 2 -9.89 -27.57 -18.30
N PRO A 3 -8.96 -27.12 -17.45
CA PRO A 3 -9.30 -26.71 -16.10
C PRO A 3 -10.16 -25.44 -16.20
N ALA A 4 -11.36 -25.48 -15.61
CA ALA A 4 -12.21 -24.31 -15.50
C ALA A 4 -11.52 -23.30 -14.57
N SER A 5 -10.95 -22.25 -15.15
CA SER A 5 -10.46 -21.09 -14.40
C SER A 5 -11.63 -20.46 -13.66
N LYS A 6 -11.76 -20.74 -12.37
CA LYS A 6 -12.79 -20.12 -11.52
C LYS A 6 -12.39 -18.66 -11.33
N ILE A 7 -12.89 -17.78 -12.20
CA ILE A 7 -12.75 -16.33 -12.03
C ILE A 7 -13.51 -15.98 -10.75
N LEU A 8 -12.78 -15.71 -9.67
CA LEU A 8 -13.32 -15.15 -8.43
C LEU A 8 -13.69 -13.70 -8.70
N ARG A 9 -14.89 -13.46 -9.24
CA ARG A 9 -15.47 -12.11 -9.26
C ARG A 9 -15.86 -11.77 -7.83
N ASN A 10 -15.22 -10.76 -7.26
CA ASN A 10 -15.61 -10.19 -5.97
C ASN A 10 -16.98 -9.51 -6.13
N THR A 11 -18.06 -10.29 -5.99
CA THR A 11 -19.45 -9.81 -6.02
C THR A 11 -19.99 -9.49 -4.62
N GLY A 12 -19.12 -9.48 -3.60
CA GLY A 12 -19.49 -9.00 -2.28
C GLY A 12 -19.52 -7.48 -2.30
N ASN A 13 -20.64 -6.88 -1.90
CA ASN A 13 -20.65 -5.47 -1.54
C ASN A 13 -19.48 -5.23 -0.59
N TYR A 14 -18.55 -4.36 -1.01
CA TYR A 14 -17.33 -4.08 -0.26
C TYR A 14 -17.70 -3.60 1.16
N ASN A 15 -17.46 -4.46 2.15
CA ASN A 15 -17.78 -4.19 3.55
C ASN A 15 -16.53 -4.46 4.38
N PRO A 16 -15.58 -3.50 4.43
CA PRO A 16 -14.33 -3.70 5.15
C PRO A 16 -14.61 -3.95 6.63
N ALA A 17 -13.90 -4.91 7.23
CA ALA A 17 -14.04 -5.25 8.64
C ALA A 17 -13.53 -4.13 9.58
N TYR A 18 -12.80 -3.15 9.04
CA TYR A 18 -12.26 -2.00 9.75
C TYR A 18 -13.23 -0.80 9.72
N ARG A 19 -13.22 0.00 10.80
CA ARG A 19 -14.13 1.15 11.03
C ARG A 19 -13.32 2.44 11.24
N GLY A 20 -14.00 3.59 11.21
CA GLY A 20 -13.39 4.90 11.49
C GLY A 20 -12.67 5.50 10.28
N GLU A 21 -11.60 6.26 10.54
CA GLU A 21 -10.85 7.01 9.50
C GLU A 21 -10.31 6.12 8.38
N LEU A 22 -9.86 4.90 8.71
CA LEU A 22 -9.39 3.92 7.73
C LEU A 22 -10.45 3.55 6.69
N ARG A 23 -11.71 3.44 7.12
CA ARG A 23 -12.83 3.16 6.21
C ARG A 23 -13.13 4.36 5.31
N GLN A 24 -13.12 5.57 5.85
CA GLN A 24 -13.37 6.79 5.08
C GLN A 24 -12.28 7.01 4.02
N ILE A 25 -11.02 6.79 4.38
CA ILE A 25 -9.89 6.91 3.45
C ILE A 25 -9.98 5.84 2.34
N ASP A 26 -10.38 4.62 2.69
CA ASP A 26 -10.48 3.57 1.70
C ASP A 26 -11.68 3.73 0.75
N GLU A 27 -12.78 4.32 1.23
CA GLU A 27 -13.92 4.75 0.40
C GLU A 27 -13.55 5.92 -0.56
N HIS A 28 -12.44 6.65 -0.29
CA HIS A 28 -11.98 7.80 -1.07
C HIS A 28 -10.59 7.59 -1.70
N ARG A 29 -10.55 7.07 -2.93
CA ARG A 29 -9.31 6.77 -3.68
C ARG A 29 -8.26 7.90 -3.69
N ALA A 30 -8.66 9.16 -3.88
CA ALA A 30 -7.72 10.29 -3.92
C ALA A 30 -6.96 10.46 -2.59
N ASN A 31 -7.69 10.40 -1.47
CA ASN A 31 -7.11 10.52 -0.12
C ASN A 31 -6.12 9.38 0.16
N ARG A 32 -6.40 8.19 -0.37
CA ARG A 32 -5.52 7.02 -0.24
C ARG A 32 -4.21 7.18 -1.00
N GLU A 33 -4.25 7.70 -2.22
CA GLU A 33 -3.05 7.99 -3.03
C GLU A 33 -2.19 9.07 -2.39
N GLU A 34 -2.80 10.10 -1.80
CA GLU A 34 -2.09 11.12 -1.03
C GLU A 34 -1.37 10.53 0.19
N ILE A 35 -2.02 9.64 0.93
CA ILE A 35 -1.41 8.98 2.10
C ILE A 35 -0.28 8.03 1.67
N ILE A 36 -0.42 7.32 0.56
CA ILE A 36 0.68 6.51 -0.01
C ILE A 36 1.86 7.42 -0.39
N GLY A 37 1.60 8.56 -1.04
CA GLY A 37 2.63 9.56 -1.33
C GLY A 37 3.32 10.07 -0.07
N LEU A 38 2.55 10.38 0.98
CA LEU A 38 3.07 10.77 2.28
C LEU A 38 3.94 9.65 2.90
N ALA A 39 3.52 8.39 2.76
CA ALA A 39 4.23 7.23 3.26
C ALA A 39 5.62 7.11 2.63
N LEU A 40 5.67 7.20 1.30
CA LEU A 40 6.92 7.14 0.53
C LEU A 40 7.85 8.30 0.90
N CYS A 41 7.34 9.52 0.99
CA CYS A 41 8.13 10.70 1.34
C CYS A 41 8.66 10.68 2.78
N SER A 42 7.84 10.24 3.74
CA SER A 42 8.18 10.33 5.17
C SER A 42 8.99 9.12 5.64
N TYR A 43 8.67 7.92 5.15
CA TYR A 43 9.20 6.66 5.68
C TYR A 43 9.97 5.85 4.63
N GLY A 44 9.93 6.22 3.35
CA GLY A 44 10.63 5.49 2.30
C GLY A 44 12.16 5.48 2.44
N HIS A 45 12.72 6.30 3.34
CA HIS A 45 14.14 6.22 3.71
C HIS A 45 14.53 4.88 4.36
N LEU A 46 13.57 4.14 4.93
CA LEU A 46 13.76 2.79 5.48
C LEU A 46 14.07 1.73 4.40
N ILE A 47 13.74 2.02 3.14
CA ILE A 47 13.99 1.12 2.01
C ILE A 47 15.36 1.43 1.41
N GLN A 48 16.19 0.44 1.11
CA GLN A 48 17.50 0.71 0.49
C GLN A 48 17.38 1.30 -0.92
N ILE A 49 18.36 2.10 -1.33
CA ILE A 49 18.41 2.68 -2.67
C ILE A 49 18.47 1.57 -3.73
N MET A 50 17.84 1.79 -4.89
CA MET A 50 17.67 0.85 -6.01
C MET A 50 16.87 -0.43 -5.69
N THR A 51 16.27 -0.50 -4.50
CA THR A 51 15.46 -1.65 -4.07
C THR A 51 14.04 -1.56 -4.60
N THR A 52 13.55 -2.67 -5.15
CA THR A 52 12.14 -2.87 -5.47
C THR A 52 11.42 -3.47 -4.26
N PHE A 53 10.28 -2.91 -3.89
CA PHE A 53 9.53 -3.29 -2.71
C PHE A 53 8.02 -3.17 -2.93
N ARG A 54 7.26 -3.88 -2.11
CA ARG A 54 5.79 -3.77 -2.02
C ARG A 54 5.41 -2.81 -0.90
N LEU A 55 4.22 -2.19 -0.99
CA LEU A 55 3.78 -1.23 0.03
C LEU A 55 3.57 -1.88 1.40
N ASP A 56 3.11 -3.13 1.45
CA ASP A 56 2.95 -3.87 2.71
C ASP A 56 4.27 -4.03 3.47
N TYR A 57 5.37 -4.27 2.75
CA TYR A 57 6.71 -4.29 3.34
C TYR A 57 7.07 -2.95 4.00
N LEU A 58 6.80 -1.81 3.33
CA LEU A 58 7.01 -0.50 3.94
C LEU A 58 6.11 -0.30 5.18
N GLY A 59 4.85 -0.74 5.12
CA GLY A 59 3.93 -0.72 6.26
C GLY A 59 4.48 -1.48 7.46
N MET A 60 5.03 -2.68 7.25
CA MET A 60 5.68 -3.47 8.29
C MET A 60 6.91 -2.78 8.89
N LEU A 61 7.74 -2.14 8.05
CA LEU A 61 8.91 -1.41 8.52
C LEU A 61 8.52 -0.21 9.39
N ILE A 62 7.46 0.51 9.03
CA ILE A 62 6.93 1.61 9.85
C ILE A 62 6.46 1.07 11.21
N TYR A 63 5.77 -0.07 11.22
CA TYR A 63 5.34 -0.72 12.47
C TYR A 63 6.50 -1.09 13.39
N GLN A 64 7.62 -1.53 12.82
CA GLN A 64 8.79 -1.98 13.59
C GLN A 64 9.66 -0.81 14.07
N ALA A 65 9.80 0.24 13.26
CA ALA A 65 10.76 1.32 13.52
C ALA A 65 10.17 2.51 14.28
N TYR A 66 8.84 2.70 14.29
CA TYR A 66 8.19 3.88 14.84
C TYR A 66 7.20 3.57 15.95
N ASP A 67 6.97 4.55 16.84
CA ASP A 67 5.94 4.47 17.87
C ASP A 67 4.54 4.50 17.25
N GLN A 68 3.75 3.47 17.56
CA GLN A 68 2.40 3.27 17.07
C GLN A 68 1.34 3.98 17.92
N GLN A 69 1.71 4.53 19.08
CA GLN A 69 0.83 5.42 19.84
C GLN A 69 0.62 6.75 19.12
N ASN A 70 1.53 7.12 18.20
CA ASN A 70 1.30 8.22 17.29
C ASN A 70 0.29 7.81 16.19
N PRO A 71 -0.89 8.46 16.13
CA PRO A 71 -1.95 8.08 15.18
C PRO A 71 -1.54 8.24 13.71
N ARG A 72 -0.58 9.13 13.40
CA ARG A 72 -0.07 9.29 12.04
C ARG A 72 0.70 8.04 11.59
N ASN A 73 1.59 7.52 12.44
CA ASN A 73 2.44 6.38 12.09
C ASN A 73 1.58 5.13 11.86
N SER A 74 0.63 4.88 12.77
CA SER A 74 -0.28 3.74 12.67
C SER A 74 -1.24 3.87 11.48
N LEU A 75 -1.75 5.07 11.18
CA LEU A 75 -2.57 5.30 10.00
C LEU A 75 -1.80 5.00 8.71
N VAL A 76 -0.61 5.59 8.56
CA VAL A 76 0.21 5.41 7.34
C VAL A 76 0.60 3.94 7.18
N ALA A 77 1.04 3.28 8.24
CA ALA A 77 1.42 1.87 8.20
C ALA A 77 0.23 0.98 7.80
N ASN A 78 -0.95 1.20 8.39
CA ASN A 78 -2.17 0.46 8.05
C ASN A 78 -2.57 0.65 6.58
N ILE A 79 -2.54 1.89 6.08
CA ILE A 79 -2.87 2.16 4.67
C ILE A 79 -1.88 1.45 3.74
N CYS A 80 -0.59 1.47 4.03
CA CYS A 80 0.42 0.73 3.27
C CYS A 80 0.15 -0.78 3.26
N LEU A 81 -0.17 -1.38 4.42
CA LEU A 81 -0.49 -2.81 4.53
C LEU A 81 -1.73 -3.19 3.71
N LEU A 82 -2.82 -2.42 3.84
CA LEU A 82 -4.08 -2.70 3.15
C LEU A 82 -3.98 -2.56 1.63
N ASN A 83 -3.03 -1.75 1.14
CA ASN A 83 -2.86 -1.43 -0.28
C ASN A 83 -1.66 -2.11 -0.91
N GLY A 84 -1.09 -3.10 -0.22
CA GLY A 84 0.06 -3.89 -0.67
C GLY A 84 -0.07 -4.36 -2.11
N ASP A 85 -1.21 -4.96 -2.47
CA ASP A 85 -1.42 -5.55 -3.80
C ASP A 85 -1.86 -4.54 -4.86
N THR A 86 -2.50 -3.43 -4.47
CA THR A 86 -3.13 -2.49 -5.42
C THR A 86 -2.12 -1.59 -6.13
N TYR A 87 -1.05 -1.19 -5.45
CA TYR A 87 -0.08 -0.22 -5.98
C TYR A 87 1.32 -0.81 -6.20
N CYS A 88 1.53 -2.11 -5.99
CA CYS A 88 2.87 -2.71 -6.07
C CYS A 88 3.23 -3.27 -7.46
N PRO A 89 4.53 -3.34 -7.79
CA PRO A 89 5.68 -2.93 -6.97
C PRO A 89 6.13 -1.47 -7.16
N PHE A 90 6.83 -0.92 -6.15
CA PHE A 90 7.57 0.35 -6.24
C PHE A 90 9.08 0.09 -6.25
N GLN A 91 9.84 1.00 -6.85
CA GLN A 91 11.30 1.04 -6.77
C GLN A 91 11.77 2.35 -6.15
N ARG A 92 12.70 2.29 -5.21
CA ARG A 92 13.45 3.47 -4.74
C ARG A 92 14.60 3.74 -5.69
N LEU A 93 14.65 4.90 -6.31
CA LEU A 93 15.68 5.28 -7.29
C LEU A 93 16.95 5.82 -6.61
N ALA A 94 18.03 5.95 -7.38
CA ALA A 94 19.33 6.45 -6.91
C ALA A 94 19.29 7.87 -6.34
N ASN A 95 18.41 8.71 -6.86
CA ASN A 95 18.15 10.08 -6.38
C ASN A 95 17.23 10.12 -5.13
N GLY A 96 16.82 8.97 -4.60
CA GLY A 96 15.93 8.86 -3.45
C GLY A 96 14.44 9.00 -3.75
N THR A 97 14.05 9.25 -5.00
CA THR A 97 12.63 9.28 -5.40
C THR A 97 12.07 7.87 -5.59
N PHE A 98 10.76 7.76 -5.78
CA PHE A 98 10.06 6.49 -5.93
C PHE A 98 9.39 6.41 -7.29
N GLN A 99 9.44 5.24 -7.90
CA GLN A 99 8.77 4.94 -9.15
C GLN A 99 7.86 3.73 -8.93
N GLN A 100 6.59 3.85 -9.31
CA GLN A 100 5.71 2.70 -9.40
C GLN A 100 6.03 1.92 -10.67
N LEU A 101 6.27 0.62 -10.55
CA LEU A 101 6.49 -0.27 -11.66
C LEU A 101 5.14 -0.82 -12.12
N LEU A 102 4.81 -0.64 -13.39
CA LEU A 102 3.61 -1.24 -13.97
C LEU A 102 3.84 -2.74 -14.13
N VAL A 103 2.96 -3.55 -13.54
CA VAL A 103 2.88 -4.97 -13.87
C VAL A 103 2.04 -5.10 -15.13
N GLU A 104 2.64 -5.53 -16.24
CA GLU A 104 1.91 -5.82 -17.48
C GLU A 104 0.78 -6.82 -17.18
N GLY A 105 -0.47 -6.42 -17.41
CA GLY A 105 -1.65 -7.29 -17.28
C GLY A 105 -2.85 -6.75 -16.48
N SER A 106 -2.79 -5.52 -15.95
CA SER A 106 -3.94 -4.92 -15.25
C SER A 106 -4.75 -4.01 -16.20
N GLN A 107 -5.65 -4.60 -16.99
CA GLN A 107 -6.78 -3.92 -17.64
C GLN A 107 -8.09 -4.36 -17.00
#